data_AF-A0A1E4G384-F1
#
_entry.id   AF-A0A1E4G384-F1
#
_cell.length_a   1.000
_cell.length_b   1.000
_cell.length_c   1.000
_cell.angle_alpha   90.00
_cell.angle_beta   90.00
_cell.angle_gamma   90.00
#
_symmetry.space_group_name_H-M   'P 1'
#
loop_
_entity.id
_entity.type
_entity.pdbx_description
1 polymer ?
#
loop_
_entity_poly.entity_id
_entity_poly.type
_entity_poly.pdbx_seq_one_letter_code
_entity_poly.pdbx_strand_id
1 'polypeptide(L)' 'MSDFFYLIPISIVLGLIGLLVFLWTLRNSQYEDLDGASERILYDEDRPRPDRPL' A
#
# COMPACT_ATOMS: atom_id res chain seq x y z
N MET A 1 11.97 -37.04 -8.36
CA MET A 1 11.36 -37.05 -7.01
C MET A 1 12.32 -36.38 -6.02
N SER A 2 12.59 -35.09 -6.23
CA SER A 2 13.61 -34.32 -5.46
C SER A 2 13.31 -32.82 -5.46
N ASP A 3 12.47 -32.35 -6.37
CA ASP A 3 12.30 -30.92 -6.66
C ASP A 3 11.59 -30.17 -5.53
N PHE A 4 10.71 -30.86 -4.78
CA PHE A 4 10.07 -30.30 -3.59
C PHE A 4 11.05 -29.91 -2.48
N PHE A 5 12.25 -30.50 -2.47
CA PHE A 5 13.25 -30.22 -1.44
C PHE A 5 13.75 -28.77 -1.49
N TYR A 6 13.76 -28.16 -2.67
CA TYR A 6 14.10 -26.74 -2.85
C TYR A 6 12.88 -25.84 -2.79
N LEU A 7 11.71 -26.31 -3.24
CA LEU A 7 10.49 -25.50 -3.26
C LEU A 7 9.95 -25.19 -1.86
N ILE A 8 10.11 -26.12 -0.90
CA ILE A 8 9.69 -25.91 0.50
C ILE A 8 10.46 -24.76 1.18
N PRO A 9 11.81 -24.75 1.22
CA PRO A 9 12.53 -23.63 1.83
C PRO A 9 12.31 -22.33 1.07
N ILE A 10 12.20 -22.36 -0.26
CA ILE A 10 11.91 -21.17 -1.07
C ILE A 10 10.54 -20.57 -0.70
N SER A 11 9.50 -21.39 -0.56
CA SER A 11 8.16 -20.89 -0.22
C SER A 11 8.11 -20.29 1.19
N ILE A 12 8.83 -20.88 2.15
CA ILE A 12 8.96 -20.33 3.51
C ILE A 12 9.65 -18.96 3.48
N VAL A 13 10.76 -18.85 2.74
CA VAL A 13 11.49 -17.57 2.59
C VAL A 13 10.61 -16.51 1.93
N LEU A 14 9.90 -16.86 0.85
CA LEU A 14 8.98 -15.94 0.19
C LEU A 14 7.85 -15.50 1.12
N GLY A 15 7.28 -16.41 1.91
CA GLY A 15 6.28 -16.08 2.91
C GLY A 15 6.80 -15.13 4.00
N LEU A 16 8.01 -15.37 4.50
CA LEU A 16 8.67 -14.49 5.48
C LEU A 16 8.96 -13.10 4.91
N ILE A 17 9.45 -13.01 3.67
CA ILE A 17 9.68 -11.72 3.00
C ILE A 17 8.35 -10.96 2.86
N GLY A 18 7.30 -11.63 2.38
CA GLY A 18 5.97 -11.02 2.25
C GLY A 18 5.43 -10.51 3.59
N LEU A 19 5.59 -11.30 4.66
CA LEU A 19 5.19 -10.89 6.00
C LEU A 19 5.97 -9.69 6.51
N LEU A 20 7.29 -9.67 6.33
CA LEU A 20 8.13 -8.53 6.74
C LEU A 20 7.78 -7.26 5.99
N VAL A 21 7.56 -7.35 4.67
CA VAL A 21 7.11 -6.23 3.85
C VAL A 21 5.76 -5.73 4.33
N PHE A 22 4.80 -6.62 4.57
CA PHE A 22 3.46 -6.25 5.07
C PHE A 22 3.51 -5.58 6.46
N LEU A 23 4.32 -6.09 7.38
CA LEU A 23 4.50 -5.45 8.69
C LEU A 23 5.20 -4.09 8.58
N TRP A 24 6.15 -3.95 7.64
CA TRP A 24 6.80 -2.67 7.36
C TRP A 24 5.79 -1.65 6.80
N THR A 25 4.90 -2.02 5.87
CA THR A 25 3.89 -1.09 5.32
C THR A 25 2.92 -0.60 6.39
N LEU A 26 2.50 -1.47 7.31
CA LEU A 26 1.66 -1.09 8.45
C LEU A 26 2.36 -0.11 9.39
N ARG A 27 3.66 -0.33 9.66
CA ARG A 27 4.44 0.55 10.55
C ARG A 27 4.74 1.91 9.93
N ASN A 28 4.84 1.99 8.61
CA ASN A 28 5.27 3.21 7.92
C ASN A 28 4.15 4.26 7.74
N SER A 29 2.99 4.12 8.39
CA SER A 29 1.86 5.06 8.30
C SER A 29 1.39 5.38 6.87
N GLN A 30 1.73 4.53 5.88
CA GLN A 30 1.37 4.75 4.46
C GLN A 30 -0.14 4.75 4.24
N TYR A 31 -0.91 4.25 5.20
CA TYR A 31 -2.38 4.28 5.19
C TYR A 31 -2.94 5.64 5.63
N GLU A 32 -2.24 6.41 6.46
CA GLU A 32 -2.71 7.75 6.87
C GLU A 32 -2.72 8.72 5.68
N ASP A 33 -1.78 8.59 4.73
CA ASP A 33 -1.77 9.40 3.50
C ASP A 33 -2.87 8.97 2.52
N LEU A 34 -3.20 7.68 2.46
CA LEU A 34 -4.33 7.17 1.65
C LEU A 34 -5.69 7.62 2.19
N ASP A 35 -5.86 7.65 3.52
CA ASP A 35 -7.06 8.19 4.15
C ASP A 35 -7.22 9.70 3.86
N GLY A 36 -6.14 10.46 3.98
CA GLY A 36 -6.13 11.89 3.62
C GLY A 36 -6.34 12.18 2.14
N ALA A 37 -5.89 11.30 1.24
CA ALA A 37 -6.15 11.39 -0.20
C ALA A 37 -7.59 11.04 -0.57
N SER A 38 -8.18 10.05 0.11
CA SER A 38 -9.58 9.63 -0.08
C SER A 38 -10.56 10.72 0.36
N GLU A 39 -10.25 11.42 1.46
CA GLU A 39 -10.99 12.61 1.89
C GLU A 39 -10.96 13.71 0.80
N ARG A 40 -9.78 13.99 0.23
CA ARG A 40 -9.67 15.01 -0.82
C ARG A 40 -10.45 14.63 -2.08
N ILE A 41 -10.34 13.40 -2.57
CA ILE A 41 -11.03 13.01 -3.81
C ILE A 41 -12.55 12.96 -3.68
N LEU A 42 -13.07 12.63 -2.49
CA LEU A 42 -14.51 12.60 -2.23
C LEU A 42 -15.12 14.01 -2.12
N TYR A 43 -14.38 14.98 -1.56
CA TYR A 43 -14.86 16.34 -1.34
C TYR A 43 -14.33 17.40 -2.33
N ASP A 44 -13.34 17.10 -3.18
CA ASP A 44 -12.81 18.06 -4.16
C ASP A 44 -13.73 18.29 -5.36
N GLU A 45 -14.68 17.39 -5.64
CA GLU A 45 -15.67 17.62 -6.71
C GLU A 45 -16.66 18.76 -6.38
N ASP A 46 -16.84 19.08 -5.10
CA ASP A 46 -17.77 20.11 -4.62
C ASP A 46 -17.13 21.48 -4.36
N ARG A 47 -15.81 21.65 -4.59
CA ARG A 47 -15.16 22.95 -4.39
C ARG A 47 -15.30 23.83 -5.63
N PRO A 48 -15.86 25.06 -5.50
CA PRO A 48 -15.84 26.03 -6.58
C PRO A 48 -14.37 26.30 -6.96
N ARG A 49 -14.03 26.14 -8.24
CA ARG A 49 -12.72 26.61 -8.75
C ARG A 49 -12.63 28.11 -8.45
N PRO A 50 -11.57 28.59 -7.78
CA PRO A 50 -11.42 30.01 -7.56
C PRO A 50 -11.36 30.69 -8.93
N ASP A 51 -12.32 31.57 -9.17
CA ASP A 51 -12.38 32.40 -10.35
C ASP A 51 -11.06 33.17 -10.43
N ARG A 52 -10.23 32.85 -11.42
CA ARG A 52 -9.00 33.61 -11.68
C ARG A 52 -9.42 35.04 -12.03
N PRO A 53 -9.02 36.08 -11.27
CA PRO A 53 -9.19 37.43 -11.73
C PRO A 53 -8.21 37.64 -12.90
N LEU A 54 -8.77 37.88 -14.09
CA LEU A 54 -8.06 38.36 -15.28
C LEU A 54 -7.64 39.81 -15.10
#